data_AF-A0A9P4TEK6-F1
#
_entry.id   AF-A0A9P4TEK6-F1
#
_cell.length_a   1.000
_cell.length_b   1.000
_cell.length_c   1.000
_cell.angle_alpha   90.00
_cell.angle_beta   90.00
_cell.angle_gamma   90.00
#
_symmetry.space_group_name_H-M   'P 1'
#
loop_
_entity.id
_entity.type
_entity.pdbx_description
1 polymer ?
#
loop_
_entity_poly.entity_id
_entity_poly.type
_entity_poly.pdbx_seq_one_letter_code
_entity_poly.pdbx_strand_id
1 'polypeptide(L)'
;MPSQLEHGLRRDGYPALAAWMSYDPDDETLIFRRFKRLAARNTLNQQAKLIALEKDLDDLDDAAWTSGNEELKQSSRRWETLVNNDASQERVRKLDMLQVLLKEYCKSAAW
;
A
#
# COMPACT_ATOMS: atom_id res chain seq x y z
N MET A 1 11.65 -6.83 29.48
CA MET A 1 11.44 -6.30 28.12
C MET A 1 12.75 -6.43 27.38
N PRO A 2 12.89 -7.29 26.36
CA PRO A 2 14.14 -7.42 25.63
C PRO A 2 14.48 -6.08 24.97
N SER A 3 15.72 -5.64 25.16
CA SER A 3 16.22 -4.33 24.75
C SER A 3 15.95 -4.05 23.27
N GLN A 4 15.37 -2.89 22.96
CA GLN A 4 15.11 -2.39 21.60
C GLN A 4 16.40 -2.07 20.77
N LEU A 5 17.54 -2.60 21.20
CA LEU A 5 18.87 -2.36 20.68
C LEU A 5 19.57 -3.71 20.46
N GLU A 6 19.61 -4.16 19.21
CA GLU A 6 20.59 -5.12 18.71
C GLU A 6 21.36 -4.42 17.59
N HIS A 7 22.69 -4.40 17.68
CA HIS A 7 23.61 -3.78 16.71
C HIS A 7 23.54 -2.24 16.59
N GLY A 8 23.07 -1.52 17.61
CA GLY A 8 23.13 -0.06 17.66
C GLY A 8 22.13 0.68 16.76
N LEU A 9 21.14 -0.01 16.19
CA LEU A 9 20.08 0.57 15.36
C LEU A 9 18.73 0.46 16.06
N ARG A 10 18.00 1.58 16.15
CA ARG A 10 16.63 1.64 16.69
C ARG A 10 15.72 0.76 15.82
N ARG A 11 15.18 -0.33 16.38
CA ARG A 11 14.12 -1.11 15.73
C ARG A 11 12.77 -0.51 16.11
N ASP A 12 12.34 0.54 15.42
CA ASP A 12 10.96 1.04 15.44
C ASP A 12 10.30 0.91 14.05
N GLY A 13 8.96 0.98 14.00
CA GLY A 13 8.17 0.96 12.76
C GLY A 13 8.25 -0.33 11.92
N TYR A 14 8.12 -0.20 10.59
CA TYR A 14 8.09 -1.33 9.65
C TYR A 14 9.30 -2.28 9.75
N PRO A 15 10.55 -1.81 9.99
CA PRO A 15 11.70 -2.71 10.20
C PRO A 15 11.60 -3.62 11.43
N ALA A 16 10.94 -3.18 12.50
CA ALA A 16 10.72 -3.97 13.71
C ALA A 16 9.64 -5.03 13.49
N LEU A 17 8.51 -4.62 12.91
CA LEU A 17 7.40 -5.52 12.58
C LEU A 17 7.83 -6.60 11.57
N ALA A 18 8.56 -6.24 10.52
CA ALA A 18 9.09 -7.19 9.55
C ALA A 18 10.02 -8.23 10.21
N ALA A 19 10.82 -7.84 11.20
CA ALA A 19 11.69 -8.77 11.89
C ALA A 19 10.90 -9.78 12.74
N TRP A 20 9.82 -9.31 13.39
CA TRP A 20 8.88 -10.16 14.11
C TRP A 20 8.12 -11.11 13.17
N MET A 21 7.58 -10.61 12.05
CA MET A 21 6.90 -11.43 11.03
C MET A 21 7.81 -12.50 10.41
N SER A 22 9.12 -12.23 10.36
CA SER A 22 10.11 -13.16 9.82
C SER A 22 10.69 -14.15 10.83
N TYR A 23 10.29 -14.05 12.11
CA TYR A 23 10.81 -14.90 13.17
C TYR A 23 10.28 -16.31 13.00
N ASP A 24 11.17 -17.24 12.71
CA ASP A 24 10.89 -18.67 12.55
C ASP A 24 11.81 -19.43 13.52
N PRO A 25 11.29 -19.97 14.64
CA PRO A 25 12.10 -20.62 15.66
C PRO A 25 12.66 -21.98 15.21
N ASP A 26 12.07 -22.59 14.18
CA ASP A 26 12.40 -23.92 13.69
C ASP A 26 13.23 -23.87 12.40
N ASP A 27 14.10 -22.85 12.24
CA ASP A 27 14.89 -22.57 11.03
C ASP A 27 15.84 -23.75 10.70
N GLU A 28 15.27 -24.86 10.19
CA GLU A 28 15.96 -26.01 9.65
C GLU A 28 16.74 -25.52 8.43
N THR A 29 18.01 -25.21 8.69
CA THR A 29 19.14 -25.09 7.79
C THR A 29 18.83 -25.32 6.32
N LEU A 30 18.12 -24.38 5.70
CA LEU A 30 18.10 -24.28 4.26
C LEU A 30 19.43 -23.66 3.85
N ILE A 31 20.17 -24.39 3.03
CA ILE A 31 21.46 -23.99 2.42
C ILE A 31 21.33 -22.64 1.67
N PHE A 32 20.10 -22.15 1.47
CA PHE A 32 19.78 -20.85 0.90
C PHE A 32 19.18 -19.89 1.95
N ARG A 33 19.77 -18.69 2.05
CA ARG A 33 19.26 -17.60 2.88
C ARG A 33 17.84 -17.21 2.44
N ARG A 34 16.82 -17.63 3.18
CA ARG A 34 15.43 -17.21 2.94
C ARG A 34 15.31 -15.75 3.37
N PHE A 35 15.08 -14.83 2.42
CA PHE A 35 14.99 -13.38 2.68
C PHE A 35 13.68 -12.97 3.39
N LYS A 36 13.19 -13.76 4.36
CA LYS A 36 11.90 -13.59 5.05
C LYS A 36 11.70 -12.16 5.58
N ARG A 37 12.74 -11.59 6.20
CA ARG A 37 12.71 -10.21 6.71
C ARG A 37 12.59 -9.16 5.62
N LEU A 38 13.27 -9.33 4.48
CA LEU A 38 13.17 -8.39 3.36
C LEU A 38 11.82 -8.52 2.65
N ALA A 39 11.30 -9.74 2.51
CA ALA A 39 9.96 -10.00 1.99
C ALA A 39 8.91 -9.30 2.87
N ALA A 40 8.91 -9.55 4.19
CA ALA A 40 8.00 -8.89 5.12
C ALA A 40 8.10 -7.36 5.07
N ARG A 41 9.32 -6.81 4.97
CA ARG A 41 9.52 -5.36 4.82
C ARG A 41 8.95 -4.83 3.50
N ASN A 42 9.10 -5.57 2.40
CA ASN A 42 8.53 -5.20 1.11
C ASN A 42 6.99 -5.18 1.17
N THR A 43 6.39 -6.23 1.74
CA THR A 43 4.93 -6.33 1.93
C THR A 43 4.39 -5.16 2.75
N LEU A 44 5.03 -4.84 3.87
CA LEU A 44 4.64 -3.70 4.71
C LEU A 44 4.73 -2.36 3.96
N ASN A 45 5.77 -2.17 3.15
CA ASN A 45 5.90 -0.97 2.32
C ASN A 45 4.82 -0.90 1.23
N GLN A 46 4.46 -2.04 0.62
CA GLN A 46 3.37 -2.08 -0.37
C GLN A 46 2.02 -1.75 0.29
N GLN A 47 1.75 -2.30 1.47
CA GLN A 47 0.54 -1.98 2.26
C GLN A 47 0.49 -0.49 2.62
N ALA A 48 1.61 0.09 3.06
CA ALA A 48 1.69 1.52 3.37
C ALA A 48 1.34 2.40 2.15
N LYS A 49 1.85 2.03 0.97
CA LYS A 49 1.54 2.72 -0.30
C LYS A 49 0.07 2.56 -0.70
N LEU A 50 -0.53 1.39 -0.48
CA LEU A 50 -1.95 1.16 -0.75
C LEU A 50 -2.82 2.05 0.15
N ILE A 51 -2.53 2.11 1.46
CA ILE A 51 -3.26 2.96 2.42
C ILE A 51 -3.13 4.44 2.04
N ALA A 52 -1.95 4.89 1.60
CA ALA A 52 -1.78 6.26 1.14
C ALA A 52 -2.61 6.56 -0.13
N LEU A 53 -2.64 5.63 -1.09
CA LEU A 53 -3.47 5.77 -2.29
C LEU A 53 -4.97 5.74 -2.00
N GLU A 54 -5.40 4.88 -1.07
CA GLU A 54 -6.79 4.82 -0.59
C GLU A 54 -7.22 6.17 -0.03
N LYS A 55 -6.42 6.73 0.89
CA LYS A 55 -6.68 8.06 1.44
C LYS A 55 -6.77 9.14 0.37
N ASP A 56 -5.82 9.18 -0.56
CA ASP A 56 -5.82 10.19 -1.62
C ASP A 56 -7.05 10.06 -2.53
N LEU A 57 -7.55 8.85 -2.77
CA LEU A 57 -8.75 8.62 -3.56
C LEU A 57 -10.01 9.06 -2.79
N ASP A 58 -10.10 8.74 -1.50
CA ASP A 58 -11.19 9.17 -0.62
C ASP A 58 -11.27 10.70 -0.57
N ASP A 59 -10.12 11.38 -0.38
CA ASP A 59 -10.06 12.85 -0.35
C ASP A 59 -10.52 13.45 -1.69
N LEU A 60 -10.16 12.84 -2.82
CA LEU A 60 -10.63 13.28 -4.13
C LEU A 60 -12.13 13.05 -4.29
N ASP A 61 -12.65 11.87 -3.90
CA ASP A 61 -14.07 11.52 -3.94
C ASP A 61 -14.89 12.54 -3.14
N ASP A 62 -14.49 12.83 -1.91
CA ASP A 62 -15.12 13.83 -1.05
C ASP A 62 -15.08 15.24 -1.65
N ALA A 63 -13.96 15.63 -2.26
CA ALA A 63 -13.86 16.91 -2.96
C ALA A 63 -14.87 17.02 -4.12
N ALA A 64 -15.06 15.95 -4.91
CA ALA A 64 -16.05 15.96 -5.97
C ALA A 64 -17.48 16.05 -5.43
N TRP A 65 -17.79 15.32 -4.35
CA TRP A 65 -19.09 15.37 -3.70
C TRP A 65 -19.43 16.76 -3.14
N THR A 66 -18.45 17.45 -2.59
CA THR A 66 -18.61 18.78 -1.97
C THR A 66 -18.51 19.94 -2.97
N SER A 67 -17.96 19.72 -4.17
CA SER A 67 -17.68 20.76 -5.18
C SER A 67 -18.90 21.56 -5.68
N GLY A 68 -20.12 21.09 -5.42
CA GLY A 68 -21.35 21.68 -5.99
C GLY A 68 -21.52 21.44 -7.50
N ASN A 69 -20.52 20.87 -8.18
CA ASN A 69 -20.58 20.54 -9.60
C ASN A 69 -21.21 19.15 -9.78
N GLU A 70 -22.37 19.12 -10.43
CA GLU A 70 -23.10 17.87 -10.68
C GLU A 70 -22.29 16.90 -11.56
N GLU A 71 -21.51 17.39 -12.52
CA GLU A 71 -20.68 16.55 -13.37
C GLU A 71 -19.55 15.86 -12.60
N LEU A 72 -18.95 16.54 -11.62
CA LEU A 72 -17.97 15.94 -10.69
C LEU A 72 -18.64 14.92 -9.75
N LYS A 73 -19.87 15.16 -9.31
CA LYS A 73 -20.62 14.15 -8.55
C LYS A 73 -20.92 12.91 -9.39
N GLN A 74 -21.32 13.11 -10.65
CA GLN A 74 -21.59 12.00 -11.58
C GLN A 74 -20.33 11.23 -11.96
N SER A 75 -19.16 11.87 -11.99
CA SER A 75 -17.87 11.20 -12.23
C SER A 75 -17.57 10.12 -11.18
N SER A 76 -18.06 10.29 -9.95
CA SER A 76 -17.92 9.29 -8.89
C SER A 76 -18.86 8.08 -9.06
N ARG A 77 -19.81 8.13 -10.00
CA ARG A 77 -20.82 7.07 -10.24
C ARG A 77 -20.71 6.43 -11.63
N ARG A 78 -20.08 7.11 -12.58
CA ARG A 78 -20.01 6.71 -13.99
C ARG A 78 -18.59 6.81 -14.50
N TRP A 79 -18.07 5.68 -14.98
CA TRP A 79 -16.71 5.58 -15.51
C TRP A 79 -16.50 6.49 -16.71
N GLU A 80 -17.46 6.56 -17.63
CA GLU A 80 -17.36 7.40 -18.82
C GLU A 80 -17.28 8.88 -18.44
N THR A 81 -18.04 9.31 -17.43
CA THR A 81 -17.98 10.69 -16.91
C THR A 81 -16.67 10.96 -16.18
N LEU A 82 -16.11 9.97 -15.48
CA LEU A 82 -14.82 10.07 -14.83
C LEU A 82 -13.66 10.29 -15.81
N VAL A 83 -13.61 9.49 -16.87
CA VAL A 83 -12.49 9.53 -17.83
C VAL A 83 -12.58 10.74 -18.76
N ASN A 84 -13.78 11.20 -19.09
CA ASN A 84 -13.99 12.33 -19.99
C ASN A 84 -13.89 13.70 -19.28
N ASN A 85 -13.80 13.74 -17.95
CA ASN A 85 -13.72 14.98 -17.19
C ASN A 85 -12.26 15.31 -16.86
N ASP A 86 -11.77 16.45 -17.35
CA ASP A 86 -10.39 16.93 -17.12
C ASP A 86 -10.07 17.11 -15.62
N ALA A 87 -11.05 17.56 -14.83
CA ALA A 87 -10.90 17.75 -13.39
C ALA A 87 -10.87 16.42 -12.61
N SER A 88 -11.20 15.29 -13.24
CA SER A 88 -11.13 13.95 -12.64
C SER A 88 -9.88 13.16 -13.06
N GLN A 89 -9.01 13.73 -13.91
CA GLN A 89 -7.82 13.04 -14.43
C GLN A 89 -6.84 12.59 -13.35
N GLU A 90 -6.70 13.37 -12.27
CA GLU A 90 -5.86 12.94 -11.14
C GLU A 90 -6.41 11.67 -10.48
N ARG A 91 -7.73 11.58 -10.31
CA ARG A 91 -8.37 10.39 -9.75
C ARG A 91 -8.17 9.17 -10.65
N VAL A 92 -8.34 9.33 -11.97
CA VAL A 92 -8.08 8.26 -12.95
C VAL A 92 -6.65 7.74 -12.83
N ARG A 93 -5.65 8.63 -12.78
CA ARG A 93 -4.25 8.23 -12.62
C ARG A 93 -4.00 7.47 -11.32
N LYS A 94 -4.59 7.92 -10.21
CA LYS A 94 -4.45 7.22 -8.91
C LYS A 94 -5.13 5.84 -8.92
N LEU A 95 -6.26 5.69 -9.60
CA LEU A 95 -6.92 4.40 -9.80
C LEU A 95 -6.05 3.43 -10.62
N ASP A 96 -5.38 3.91 -11.66
CA ASP A 96 -4.42 3.09 -12.43
C ASP A 96 -3.24 2.65 -11.56
N MET A 97 -2.69 3.57 -10.76
CA MET A 97 -1.61 3.25 -9.80
C MET A 97 -2.06 2.23 -8.75
N LEU A 98 -3.28 2.37 -8.23
CA LEU A 98 -3.89 1.42 -7.30
C LEU A 98 -4.01 0.03 -7.95
N GLN A 99 -4.48 -0.04 -9.20
CA GLN A 99 -4.65 -1.31 -9.91
C GLN A 99 -3.31 -2.04 -10.09
N VAL A 100 -2.25 -1.31 -10.47
CA VAL A 100 -0.90 -1.88 -10.60
C VAL A 100 -0.38 -2.35 -9.25
N LEU A 101 -0.50 -1.53 -8.21
CA LEU A 101 0.03 -1.86 -6.89
C LEU A 101 -0.70 -3.04 -6.24
N LEU A 102 -2.02 -3.14 -6.41
CA LEU A 102 -2.80 -4.30 -5.94
C LEU A 102 -2.40 -5.59 -6.65
N LYS A 103 -2.16 -5.56 -7.97
CA LYS A 103 -1.67 -6.72 -8.72
C LYS A 103 -0.31 -7.18 -8.19
N GLU A 104 0.62 -6.26 -7.96
CA GLU A 104 1.94 -6.58 -7.41
C GLU A 104 1.86 -7.05 -5.95
N TYR A 105 0.98 -6.45 -5.14
CA TYR A 105 0.74 -6.89 -3.77
C TYR A 105 0.20 -8.32 -3.72
N CYS A 106 -0.85 -8.65 -4.49
CA CYS A 106 -1.41 -10.00 -4.55
C CYS A 106 -0.39 -11.04 -4.98
N LYS A 107 0.46 -10.74 -5.98
CA LYS A 107 1.58 -11.64 -6.37
C LYS A 107 2.59 -11.83 -5.24
N SER A 108 2.86 -10.78 -4.45
CA SER A 108 3.81 -10.82 -3.35
C SER A 108 3.26 -11.43 -2.05
N ALA A 109 1.94 -11.49 -1.89
CA ALA A 109 1.26 -12.05 -0.72
C ALA A 109 0.99 -13.57 -0.85
N ALA A 110 1.19 -14.14 -2.04
CA ALA A 110 0.98 -15.57 -2.31
C ALA A 110 2.19 -16.47 -1.95
N TRP A 111 3.11 -15.99 -1.11
CA TRP A 111 4.37 -16.67 -0.72
C TRP A 111 4.35 -17.14 0.73
#